data_AF-B8F991-F1
#
_entry.id   AF-B8F991-F1
#
_cell.length_a   1.000
_cell.length_b   1.000
_cell.length_c   1.000
_cell.angle_alpha   90.00
_cell.angle_beta   90.00
_cell.angle_gamma   90.00
#
_symmetry.space_group_name_H-M   'P 1'
#
loop_
_entity.id
_entity.type
_entity.pdbx_description
1 polymer ?
#
loop_
_entity_poly.entity_id
_entity_poly.type
_entity_poly.pdbx_seq_one_letter_code
_entity_poly.pdbx_strand_id
1 'polypeptide(L)'
;MDSNIEAKEPFDWKRFCFLMLGVALFVIVYYCPPLPDAVDPNGVHFPLSKEAKGALAVFLLAGTWWVFEVVPIGVTSLTIGALQALFLIRPAKVAFKDFMDPSVLFIFGSIVIGMVFTKTGLTKRLAYKMLIVVGEKTSMIYLGCFIVTAALAHIMAHTAVAATIYPLLLTIYALYGEGDKQTKFGKGLFMGMAYVAGAGSIVTLLGAARGAVAIGFYNDVVGKTVGFFELTKFMFPIGWLMVFLLWGFFMVFLKPEKTTIPGLRQKAKDLDANNGPITKNEILAAVIVGSVILIMSLGSLIDGFPKLHKTAVILCSTILFFVLNILDIDDLEEIPWNIILLFAGAMSIGFCLWDTGAAEWLAVNWLVMFEKASPFVFIMSIAFFVMIMTNFIMNVAAIAISLPVALVIAPYLGAAPEGILFASLVTAGMPFLLLVGAAPNAIAYDSKQFTTGEFFMYGIPASAMLMVVVAIAVGVIWPLMGMPIYVTPAG
;
A
#
# COMPACT_ATOMS: atom_id res chain seq x y z
N MET A 1 3.27 13.98 47.20
CA MET A 1 3.88 12.67 46.90
C MET A 1 2.72 11.75 46.57
N ASP A 2 2.04 12.02 45.45
CA ASP A 2 0.83 11.29 45.06
C ASP A 2 1.21 10.39 43.88
N SER A 3 1.40 9.12 44.21
CA SER A 3 1.64 8.04 43.29
C SER A 3 0.41 7.84 42.41
N ASN A 4 0.54 8.19 41.13
CA ASN A 4 -0.31 7.64 40.07
C ASN A 4 -0.15 6.11 40.10
N ILE A 5 -1.08 5.42 40.76
CA ILE A 5 -1.26 3.99 40.59
C ILE A 5 -1.86 3.84 39.20
N GLU A 6 -1.01 3.57 38.21
CA GLU A 6 -1.44 3.12 36.89
C GLU A 6 -2.36 1.91 37.09
N ALA A 7 -3.65 2.09 36.80
CA ALA A 7 -4.58 0.99 36.75
C ALA A 7 -4.05 -0.01 35.72
N LYS A 8 -3.63 -1.21 36.16
CA LYS A 8 -3.22 -2.29 35.26
C LYS A 8 -4.32 -2.48 34.23
N GLU A 9 -4.01 -2.18 32.97
CA GLU A 9 -4.94 -2.45 31.88
C GLU A 9 -5.36 -3.93 31.95
N PRO A 10 -6.66 -4.23 31.80
CA PRO A 10 -7.15 -5.59 31.86
C PRO A 10 -6.45 -6.44 30.78
N PHE A 11 -6.08 -7.67 31.13
CA PHE A 11 -5.40 -8.58 30.21
C PHE A 11 -6.25 -8.83 28.96
N ASP A 12 -5.71 -8.50 27.79
CA ASP A 12 -6.41 -8.68 26.52
C ASP A 12 -6.43 -10.16 26.11
N TRP A 13 -7.48 -10.86 26.55
CA TRP A 13 -7.70 -12.27 26.26
C TRP A 13 -7.85 -12.53 24.76
N LYS A 14 -8.40 -11.61 23.97
CA LYS A 14 -8.56 -11.78 22.52
C LYS A 14 -7.20 -11.79 21.84
N ARG A 15 -6.37 -10.81 22.18
CA ARG A 15 -4.98 -10.72 21.70
C ARG A 15 -4.18 -11.96 22.08
N PHE A 16 -4.31 -12.43 23.33
CA PHE A 16 -3.64 -13.66 23.77
C PHE A 16 -4.12 -14.90 23.00
N CYS A 17 -5.42 -15.07 22.80
CA CYS A 17 -5.99 -16.17 22.03
C CYS A 17 -5.44 -16.22 20.59
N PHE A 18 -5.41 -15.10 19.87
CA PHE A 18 -4.90 -15.06 18.50
C PHE A 18 -3.37 -15.22 18.42
N LEU A 19 -2.66 -14.71 19.43
CA LEU A 19 -1.22 -14.96 19.56
C LEU A 19 -0.95 -16.47 19.72
N MET A 20 -1.66 -17.12 20.64
CA MET A 20 -1.57 -18.56 20.86
C MET A 20 -2.07 -19.37 19.68
N LEU A 21 -3.07 -18.89 18.91
CA LEU A 21 -3.51 -19.53 17.67
C LEU A 21 -2.37 -19.57 16.65
N GLY A 22 -1.66 -18.46 16.43
CA GLY A 22 -0.51 -18.43 15.52
C GLY A 22 0.60 -19.40 15.96
N VAL A 23 0.89 -19.45 17.26
CA VAL A 23 1.86 -20.41 17.83
C VAL A 23 1.38 -21.86 17.66
N ALA A 24 0.10 -22.12 17.92
CA ALA A 24 -0.50 -23.45 17.77
C ALA A 24 -0.43 -23.90 16.31
N LEU A 25 -0.77 -23.03 15.35
CA LEU A 25 -0.66 -23.33 13.91
C LEU A 25 0.78 -23.65 13.52
N PHE A 26 1.75 -22.88 14.01
CA PHE A 26 3.17 -23.18 13.80
C PHE A 26 3.54 -24.56 14.33
N VAL A 27 3.23 -24.85 15.60
CA VAL A 27 3.58 -26.12 16.26
C VAL A 27 2.90 -27.29 15.55
N ILE A 28 1.61 -27.18 15.26
CA ILE A 28 0.85 -28.23 14.59
C ILE A 28 1.46 -28.53 13.23
N VAL A 29 1.72 -27.52 12.40
CA VAL A 29 2.24 -27.73 11.04
C VAL A 29 3.71 -28.17 11.04
N TYR A 30 4.54 -27.61 11.92
CA TYR A 30 5.95 -27.99 11.98
C TYR A 30 6.13 -29.44 12.47
N TYR A 31 5.35 -29.88 13.46
CA TYR A 31 5.48 -31.19 14.07
C TYR A 31 4.49 -32.25 13.55
N CYS A 32 3.54 -31.90 12.67
CA CYS A 32 2.67 -32.91 12.08
C CYS A 32 3.46 -33.94 11.24
N PRO A 33 2.92 -35.16 11.06
CA PRO A 33 3.48 -36.11 10.11
C PRO A 33 3.65 -35.49 8.71
N PRO A 34 4.56 -36.03 7.88
CA PRO A 34 4.74 -35.58 6.50
C PRO A 34 3.39 -35.47 5.79
N LEU A 35 3.12 -34.29 5.24
CA LEU A 35 1.94 -34.05 4.42
C LEU A 35 2.14 -34.73 3.06
N PRO A 36 1.06 -35.16 2.39
CA PRO A 36 1.16 -35.77 1.07
C PRO A 36 1.81 -34.81 0.06
N ASP A 37 2.49 -35.40 -0.92
CA ASP A 37 3.04 -34.65 -2.05
C ASP A 37 1.91 -33.91 -2.78
N ALA A 38 2.21 -32.70 -3.25
CA ALA A 38 1.34 -32.05 -4.20
C ALA A 38 1.58 -32.71 -5.56
N VAL A 39 0.51 -33.17 -6.22
CA VAL A 39 0.60 -33.81 -7.53
C VAL A 39 -0.05 -32.89 -8.54
N ASP A 40 0.69 -32.47 -9.55
CA ASP A 40 0.15 -31.63 -10.61
C ASP A 40 -0.73 -32.43 -11.58
N PRO A 41 -1.48 -31.77 -12.49
CA PRO A 41 -2.31 -32.46 -13.48
C PRO A 41 -1.53 -33.41 -14.42
N ASN A 42 -0.21 -33.22 -14.54
CA ASN A 42 0.67 -34.06 -15.35
C ASN A 42 1.23 -35.27 -14.58
N GLY A 43 0.92 -35.39 -13.28
CA GLY A 43 1.41 -36.46 -12.42
C GLY A 43 2.81 -36.22 -11.84
N VAL A 44 3.34 -35.01 -11.91
CA VAL A 44 4.61 -34.62 -11.27
C VAL A 44 4.38 -34.42 -9.78
N HIS A 45 5.23 -35.06 -8.99
CA HIS A 45 5.20 -34.98 -7.53
C HIS A 45 6.09 -33.84 -7.01
N PHE A 46 5.51 -32.98 -6.19
CA PHE A 46 6.18 -31.92 -5.46
C PHE A 46 6.19 -32.32 -3.97
N PRO A 47 7.31 -32.86 -3.45
CA PRO A 47 7.38 -33.30 -2.06
C PRO A 47 7.52 -32.12 -1.10
N LEU A 48 6.82 -32.17 0.03
CA LEU A 48 6.97 -31.17 1.08
C LEU A 48 8.13 -31.55 2.02
N SER A 49 9.32 -30.99 1.74
CA SER A 49 10.50 -31.15 2.60
C SER A 49 10.26 -30.65 4.04
N LYS A 50 11.14 -31.01 4.97
CA LYS A 50 11.04 -30.54 6.36
C LYS A 50 11.15 -29.02 6.42
N GLU A 51 12.04 -28.46 5.63
CA GLU A 51 12.28 -27.03 5.48
C GLU A 51 11.04 -26.36 4.86
N ALA A 52 10.45 -26.94 3.82
CA ALA A 52 9.22 -26.43 3.19
C ALA A 52 8.05 -26.40 4.18
N LYS A 53 7.85 -27.49 4.90
CA LYS A 53 6.82 -27.58 5.95
C LYS A 53 7.07 -26.56 7.05
N GLY A 54 8.32 -26.33 7.42
CA GLY A 54 8.71 -25.29 8.37
C GLY A 54 8.41 -23.88 7.84
N ALA A 55 8.66 -23.61 6.56
CA ALA A 55 8.30 -22.35 5.93
C ALA A 55 6.78 -22.11 5.94
N LEU A 56 5.96 -23.14 5.67
CA LEU A 56 4.50 -23.06 5.81
C LEU A 56 4.06 -22.77 7.24
N ALA A 57 4.70 -23.41 8.23
CA ALA A 57 4.42 -23.16 9.65
C ALA A 57 4.71 -21.70 10.03
N VAL A 58 5.85 -21.14 9.61
CA VAL A 58 6.18 -19.72 9.85
C VAL A 58 5.19 -18.82 9.11
N PHE A 59 4.85 -19.14 7.87
CA PHE A 59 3.89 -18.36 7.07
C PHE A 59 2.51 -18.29 7.72
N LEU A 60 2.00 -19.40 8.25
CA LEU A 60 0.71 -19.44 8.93
C LEU A 60 0.72 -18.65 10.25
N LEU A 61 1.81 -18.72 11.01
CA LEU A 61 1.98 -17.90 12.21
C LEU A 61 2.02 -16.42 11.85
N ALA A 62 2.87 -16.04 10.90
CA ALA A 62 3.03 -14.66 10.46
C ALA A 62 1.74 -14.10 9.88
N GLY A 63 1.07 -14.86 9.01
CA GLY A 63 -0.22 -14.52 8.45
C GLY A 63 -1.27 -14.31 9.53
N THR A 64 -1.36 -15.21 10.52
CA THR A 64 -2.29 -15.06 11.66
C THR A 64 -1.97 -13.79 12.46
N TRP A 65 -0.70 -13.57 12.81
CA TRP A 65 -0.31 -12.42 13.62
C TRP A 65 -0.47 -11.08 12.89
N TRP A 66 -0.18 -11.02 11.59
CA TRP A 66 -0.46 -9.82 10.78
C TRP A 66 -1.95 -9.60 10.56
N VAL A 67 -2.75 -10.67 10.41
CA VAL A 67 -4.19 -10.53 10.20
C VAL A 67 -4.90 -10.03 11.44
N PHE A 68 -4.52 -10.53 12.61
CA PHE A 68 -5.14 -10.15 13.88
C PHE A 68 -4.38 -9.06 14.64
N GLU A 69 -3.30 -8.53 14.05
CA GLU A 69 -2.43 -7.48 14.62
C GLU A 69 -2.09 -7.70 16.11
N VAL A 70 -1.84 -8.96 16.49
CA VAL A 70 -1.64 -9.36 17.91
C VAL A 70 -0.35 -8.82 18.51
N VAL A 71 0.61 -8.46 17.66
CA VAL A 71 1.86 -7.79 18.01
C VAL A 71 2.16 -6.78 16.89
N PRO A 72 3.03 -5.77 17.15
CA PRO A 72 3.43 -4.86 16.09
C PRO A 72 3.96 -5.63 14.87
N ILE A 73 3.54 -5.21 13.69
CA ILE A 73 3.82 -5.86 12.39
C ILE A 73 5.31 -6.15 12.15
N GLY A 74 6.21 -5.27 12.61
CA GLY A 74 7.65 -5.42 12.55
C GLY A 74 8.19 -6.43 13.56
N VAL A 75 7.51 -6.63 14.69
CA VAL A 75 7.83 -7.70 15.66
C VAL A 75 7.47 -9.07 15.08
N THR A 76 6.33 -9.18 14.38
CA THR A 76 6.02 -10.39 13.59
C THR A 76 7.12 -10.65 12.56
N SER A 77 7.61 -9.62 11.87
CA SER A 77 8.73 -9.76 10.94
C SER A 77 10.01 -10.26 11.59
N LEU A 78 10.40 -9.73 12.75
CA LEU A 78 11.55 -10.25 13.49
C LEU A 78 11.34 -11.72 13.88
N THR A 79 10.12 -12.09 14.25
CA THR A 79 9.75 -13.47 14.56
C THR A 79 9.92 -14.39 13.34
N ILE A 80 9.57 -13.93 12.13
CA ILE A 80 9.81 -14.68 10.88
C ILE A 80 11.29 -15.02 10.72
N GLY A 81 12.19 -14.02 10.82
CA GLY A 81 13.63 -14.25 10.67
C GLY A 81 14.20 -15.14 11.78
N ALA A 82 13.75 -14.91 13.02
CA ALA A 82 14.19 -15.69 14.18
C ALA A 82 13.77 -17.16 14.09
N LEU A 83 12.51 -17.45 13.75
CA LEU A 83 12.01 -18.82 13.63
C LEU A 83 12.71 -19.59 12.52
N GLN A 84 13.00 -18.95 11.39
CA GLN A 84 13.76 -19.60 10.32
C GLN A 84 15.14 -20.07 10.77
N ALA A 85 15.85 -19.23 11.51
CA ALA A 85 17.17 -19.56 12.05
C ALA A 85 17.09 -20.61 13.17
N LEU A 86 16.16 -20.45 14.11
CA LEU A 86 16.01 -21.33 15.27
C LEU A 86 15.58 -22.75 14.89
N PHE A 87 14.70 -22.89 13.90
CA PHE A 87 14.18 -24.17 13.44
C PHE A 87 14.94 -24.75 12.24
N LEU A 88 16.07 -24.13 11.88
CA LEU A 88 16.95 -24.54 10.78
C LEU A 88 16.20 -24.67 9.44
N ILE A 89 15.19 -23.82 9.22
CA ILE A 89 14.43 -23.78 7.97
C ILE A 89 15.34 -23.25 6.85
N ARG A 90 16.11 -22.19 7.15
CA ARG A 90 17.17 -21.67 6.28
C ARG A 90 18.37 -21.25 7.13
N PRO A 91 19.60 -21.21 6.57
CA PRO A 91 20.76 -20.73 7.29
C PRO A 91 20.55 -19.29 7.79
N ALA A 92 20.93 -19.00 9.05
CA ALA A 92 20.71 -17.70 9.68
C ALA A 92 21.26 -16.53 8.83
N LYS A 93 22.44 -16.70 8.22
CA LYS A 93 23.04 -15.68 7.34
C LYS A 93 22.16 -15.35 6.13
N VAL A 94 21.42 -16.32 5.60
CA VAL A 94 20.49 -16.11 4.49
C VAL A 94 19.25 -15.39 5.01
N ALA A 95 18.58 -15.96 6.03
CA ALA A 95 17.34 -15.40 6.57
C ALA A 95 17.47 -13.94 7.07
N PHE A 96 18.59 -13.60 7.74
CA PHE A 96 18.81 -12.23 8.21
C PHE A 96 19.32 -11.26 7.14
N LYS A 97 19.91 -11.76 6.03
CA LYS A 97 20.32 -10.90 4.91
C LYS A 97 19.11 -10.28 4.22
N ASP A 98 17.99 -10.99 4.17
CA ASP A 98 16.73 -10.51 3.58
C ASP A 98 16.23 -9.20 4.20
N PHE A 99 16.60 -8.91 5.46
CA PHE A 99 16.21 -7.69 6.14
C PHE A 99 16.91 -6.44 5.59
N MET A 100 18.02 -6.61 4.88
CA MET A 100 18.79 -5.55 4.23
C MET A 100 18.71 -5.65 2.70
N ASP A 101 17.67 -6.32 2.18
CA ASP A 101 17.44 -6.41 0.75
C ASP A 101 17.34 -5.00 0.11
N PRO A 102 17.86 -4.78 -1.12
CA PRO A 102 17.76 -3.48 -1.76
C PRO A 102 16.33 -2.95 -1.92
N SER A 103 15.31 -3.81 -1.97
CA SER A 103 13.91 -3.41 -1.99
C SER A 103 13.48 -2.81 -0.64
N VAL A 104 13.95 -3.36 0.48
CA VAL A 104 13.71 -2.81 1.84
C VAL A 104 14.36 -1.43 1.97
N LEU A 105 15.62 -1.30 1.53
CA LEU A 105 16.33 -0.02 1.57
C LEU A 105 15.75 1.03 0.61
N PHE A 106 15.18 0.59 -0.52
CA PHE A 106 14.48 1.49 -1.43
C PHE A 106 13.27 2.12 -0.74
N ILE A 107 12.55 1.33 0.06
CA ILE A 107 11.38 1.80 0.81
C ILE A 107 11.79 2.76 1.92
N PHE A 108 12.88 2.47 2.63
CA PHE A 108 13.45 3.43 3.58
C PHE A 108 13.67 4.81 2.92
N GLY A 109 14.34 4.84 1.76
CA GLY A 109 14.56 6.09 1.02
C GLY A 109 13.25 6.78 0.58
N SER A 110 12.24 6.03 0.14
CA SER A 110 10.97 6.62 -0.30
C SER A 110 10.15 7.21 0.86
N ILE A 111 10.19 6.58 2.04
CA ILE A 111 9.56 7.08 3.26
C ILE A 111 10.21 8.40 3.69
N VAL A 112 11.55 8.47 3.65
CA VAL A 112 12.31 9.68 3.97
C VAL A 112 11.93 10.85 3.04
N ILE A 113 11.79 10.60 1.73
CA ILE A 113 11.33 11.62 0.78
C ILE A 113 9.95 12.18 1.19
N GLY A 114 9.01 11.31 1.56
CA GLY A 114 7.67 11.72 2.01
C GLY A 114 7.70 12.57 3.30
N MET A 115 8.59 12.22 4.24
CA MET A 115 8.81 12.97 5.46
C MET A 115 9.33 14.39 5.17
N VAL A 116 10.31 14.54 4.27
CA VAL A 116 10.86 15.85 3.87
C VAL A 116 9.79 16.76 3.26
N PHE A 117 8.92 16.22 2.41
CA PHE A 117 7.83 17.00 1.79
C PHE A 117 6.87 17.54 2.85
N THR A 118 6.63 16.75 3.90
CA THR A 118 5.79 17.13 5.03
C THR A 118 6.49 18.19 5.90
N LYS A 119 7.77 17.97 6.28
CA LYS A 119 8.56 18.87 7.14
C LYS A 119 8.81 20.24 6.50
N THR A 120 9.08 20.29 5.20
CA THR A 120 9.35 21.55 4.48
C THR A 120 8.11 22.40 4.20
N GLY A 121 6.90 21.85 4.35
CA GLY A 121 5.64 22.59 4.12
C GLY A 121 5.24 22.73 2.64
N LEU A 122 5.98 22.11 1.71
CA LEU A 122 5.68 22.13 0.27
C LEU A 122 4.27 21.60 -0.02
N THR A 123 3.85 20.57 0.73
CA THR A 123 2.52 19.96 0.64
C THR A 123 1.39 20.95 0.94
N LYS A 124 1.53 21.77 1.99
CA LYS A 124 0.52 22.78 2.39
C LYS A 124 0.36 23.85 1.31
N ARG A 125 1.49 24.33 0.77
CA ARG A 125 1.51 25.35 -0.28
C ARG A 125 0.80 24.89 -1.56
N LEU A 126 1.01 23.64 -1.97
CA LEU A 126 0.32 23.07 -3.13
C LEU A 126 -1.20 23.02 -2.89
N ALA A 127 -1.62 22.62 -1.68
CA ALA A 127 -3.02 22.50 -1.32
C ALA A 127 -3.74 23.87 -1.29
N TYR A 128 -3.12 24.91 -0.73
CA TYR A 128 -3.72 26.26 -0.71
C TYR A 128 -3.86 26.87 -2.10
N LYS A 129 -2.81 26.77 -2.93
CA LYS A 129 -2.84 27.28 -4.31
C LYS A 129 -3.94 26.64 -5.13
N MET A 130 -4.20 25.35 -4.96
CA MET A 130 -5.31 24.70 -5.66
C MET A 130 -6.67 25.30 -5.25
N LEU A 131 -6.92 25.52 -3.95
CA LEU A 131 -8.20 26.08 -3.50
C LEU A 131 -8.45 27.47 -4.09
N ILE A 132 -7.39 28.26 -4.30
CA ILE A 132 -7.48 29.57 -4.94
C ILE A 132 -7.93 29.46 -6.42
N VAL A 133 -7.50 28.39 -7.11
CA VAL A 133 -7.84 28.11 -8.52
C VAL A 133 -9.26 27.58 -8.66
N VAL A 134 -9.65 26.67 -7.77
CA VAL A 134 -10.92 25.95 -7.81
C VAL A 134 -12.13 26.83 -7.49
N GLY A 135 -11.93 27.86 -6.66
CA GLY A 135 -12.94 28.86 -6.34
C GLY A 135 -13.96 28.37 -5.31
N GLU A 136 -15.19 28.86 -5.40
CA GLU A 136 -16.17 28.74 -4.30
C GLU A 136 -17.30 27.73 -4.57
N LYS A 137 -17.38 27.14 -5.77
CA LYS A 137 -18.42 26.16 -6.10
C LYS A 137 -18.13 24.82 -5.42
N THR A 138 -19.08 24.28 -4.66
CA THR A 138 -18.90 23.04 -3.86
C THR A 138 -18.54 21.82 -4.70
N SER A 139 -19.11 21.70 -5.91
CA SER A 139 -18.74 20.64 -6.85
C SER A 139 -17.30 20.72 -7.35
N MET A 140 -16.81 21.95 -7.55
CA MET A 140 -15.41 22.20 -7.93
C MET A 140 -14.50 22.00 -6.72
N ILE A 141 -14.93 22.36 -5.52
CA ILE A 141 -14.18 22.12 -4.27
C ILE A 141 -13.95 20.63 -4.06
N TYR A 142 -14.98 19.78 -4.25
CA TYR A 142 -14.81 18.32 -4.27
C TYR A 142 -13.73 17.89 -5.27
N LEU A 143 -13.88 18.29 -6.53
CA LEU A 143 -12.94 17.92 -7.59
C LEU A 143 -11.51 18.37 -7.25
N GLY A 144 -11.35 19.61 -6.81
CA GLY A 144 -10.09 20.21 -6.41
C GLY A 144 -9.41 19.44 -5.29
N CYS A 145 -10.14 19.18 -4.21
CA CYS A 145 -9.63 18.44 -3.06
C CYS A 145 -9.19 17.03 -3.47
N PHE A 146 -9.97 16.36 -4.31
CA PHE A 146 -9.65 15.01 -4.78
C PHE A 146 -8.43 15.01 -5.71
N ILE A 147 -8.37 15.92 -6.67
CA ILE A 147 -7.21 16.06 -7.58
C ILE A 147 -5.93 16.31 -6.78
N VAL A 148 -5.95 17.20 -5.79
CA VAL A 148 -4.75 17.48 -4.97
C VAL A 148 -4.39 16.31 -4.07
N THR A 149 -5.37 15.68 -3.44
CA THR A 149 -5.14 14.49 -2.62
C THR A 149 -4.48 13.41 -3.47
N ALA A 150 -4.98 13.18 -4.69
CA ALA A 150 -4.38 12.23 -5.62
C ALA A 150 -2.97 12.65 -6.02
N ALA A 151 -2.77 13.90 -6.46
CA ALA A 151 -1.48 14.40 -6.92
C ALA A 151 -0.39 14.36 -5.84
N LEU A 152 -0.74 14.73 -4.60
CA LEU A 152 0.17 14.60 -3.46
C LEU A 152 0.50 13.14 -3.16
N ALA A 153 -0.47 12.25 -3.30
CA ALA A 153 -0.26 10.81 -3.15
C ALA A 153 0.64 10.20 -4.23
N HIS A 154 1.06 10.94 -5.27
CA HIS A 154 2.10 10.49 -6.20
C HIS A 154 3.52 10.69 -5.66
N ILE A 155 3.70 11.52 -4.61
CA ILE A 155 5.03 11.96 -4.17
C ILE A 155 5.29 11.59 -2.70
N MET A 156 4.22 11.40 -1.92
CA MET A 156 4.31 11.06 -0.51
C MET A 156 3.26 10.01 -0.12
N ALA A 157 3.48 9.35 1.02
CA ALA A 157 2.61 8.31 1.52
C ALA A 157 1.17 8.82 1.71
N HIS A 158 0.17 8.08 1.21
CA HIS A 158 -1.26 8.38 1.35
C HIS A 158 -1.69 8.78 2.77
N THR A 159 -1.12 8.15 3.80
CA THR A 159 -1.34 8.50 5.21
C THR A 159 -0.90 9.93 5.53
N ALA A 160 0.29 10.33 5.10
CA ALA A 160 0.81 11.68 5.30
C ALA A 160 0.04 12.70 4.45
N VAL A 161 -0.44 12.31 3.26
CA VAL A 161 -1.34 13.15 2.46
C VAL A 161 -2.63 13.44 3.21
N ALA A 162 -3.28 12.39 3.71
CA ALA A 162 -4.53 12.53 4.46
C ALA A 162 -4.31 13.40 5.71
N ALA A 163 -3.25 13.17 6.48
CA ALA A 163 -2.92 13.99 7.64
C ALA A 163 -2.67 15.47 7.29
N THR A 164 -2.08 15.75 6.12
CA THR A 164 -1.81 17.12 5.68
C THR A 164 -3.05 17.83 5.13
N ILE A 165 -3.87 17.12 4.37
CA ILE A 165 -5.08 17.66 3.73
C ILE A 165 -6.23 17.78 4.72
N TYR A 166 -6.31 16.89 5.71
CA TYR A 166 -7.42 16.85 6.67
C TYR A 166 -7.68 18.19 7.41
N PRO A 167 -6.69 18.89 8.00
CA PRO A 167 -6.91 20.19 8.62
C PRO A 167 -7.42 21.26 7.63
N LEU A 168 -6.98 21.16 6.38
CA LEU A 168 -7.48 22.03 5.32
C LEU A 168 -8.96 21.75 5.03
N LEU A 169 -9.35 20.48 4.91
CA LEU A 169 -10.76 20.10 4.72
C LEU A 169 -11.64 20.52 5.89
N LEU A 170 -11.15 20.41 7.13
CA LEU A 170 -11.84 20.96 8.31
C LEU A 170 -12.05 22.47 8.18
N THR A 171 -11.05 23.20 7.72
CA THR A 171 -11.15 24.66 7.52
C THR A 171 -12.17 25.00 6.42
N ILE A 172 -12.18 24.25 5.31
CA ILE A 172 -13.19 24.39 4.24
C ILE A 172 -14.58 24.11 4.79
N TYR A 173 -14.71 23.04 5.57
CA TYR A 173 -15.98 22.60 6.14
C TYR A 173 -16.52 23.59 7.19
N ALA A 174 -15.65 24.20 8.01
CA ALA A 174 -16.06 25.23 8.96
C ALA A 174 -16.71 26.44 8.28
N LEU A 175 -16.22 26.82 7.09
CA LEU A 175 -16.83 27.88 6.27
C LEU A 175 -18.16 27.48 5.61
N TYR A 176 -18.47 26.19 5.57
CA TYR A 176 -19.77 25.70 5.11
C TYR A 176 -20.93 26.15 6.03
N GLY A 177 -20.62 26.46 7.30
CA GLY A 177 -21.54 27.11 8.23
C GLY A 177 -22.64 26.21 8.80
N GLU A 178 -22.39 24.90 8.92
CA GLU A 178 -23.34 23.92 9.49
C GLU A 178 -22.92 23.39 10.86
N GLY A 179 -21.87 23.97 11.48
CA GLY A 179 -21.35 23.55 12.78
C GLY A 179 -20.91 22.09 12.78
N ASP A 180 -21.30 21.33 13.79
CA ASP A 180 -20.96 19.90 13.92
C ASP A 180 -22.00 18.96 13.27
N LYS A 181 -22.98 19.51 12.53
CA LYS A 181 -24.02 18.70 11.91
C LYS A 181 -23.45 17.85 10.79
N GLN A 182 -23.81 16.58 10.73
CA GLN A 182 -23.43 15.73 9.60
C GLN A 182 -24.12 16.20 8.30
N THR A 183 -23.35 16.61 7.31
CA THR A 183 -23.86 17.03 5.99
C THR A 183 -23.35 16.10 4.89
N LYS A 184 -24.08 16.02 3.78
CA LYS A 184 -23.64 15.29 2.57
C LYS A 184 -22.34 15.88 2.04
N PHE A 185 -22.20 17.22 2.09
CA PHE A 185 -20.94 17.88 1.77
C PHE A 185 -19.77 17.37 2.64
N GLY A 186 -19.93 17.36 3.97
CA GLY A 186 -18.91 16.87 4.89
C GLY A 186 -18.58 15.40 4.65
N LYS A 187 -19.60 14.54 4.56
CA LYS A 187 -19.44 13.11 4.27
C LYS A 187 -18.62 12.89 2.99
N GLY A 188 -19.00 13.53 1.89
CA GLY A 188 -18.31 13.36 0.62
C GLY A 188 -16.90 13.93 0.63
N LEU A 189 -16.67 15.05 1.34
CA LEU A 189 -15.36 15.67 1.45
C LEU A 189 -14.35 14.76 2.17
N PHE A 190 -14.71 14.24 3.35
CA PHE A 190 -13.81 13.44 4.17
C PHE A 190 -13.71 11.98 3.70
N MET A 191 -14.82 11.31 3.36
CA MET A 191 -14.77 9.96 2.77
C MET A 191 -14.04 9.99 1.42
N GLY A 192 -14.32 11.02 0.61
CA GLY A 192 -13.68 11.17 -0.69
C GLY A 192 -12.18 11.42 -0.60
N MET A 193 -11.72 12.22 0.37
CA MET A 193 -10.29 12.33 0.67
C MET A 193 -9.67 10.97 0.95
N ALA A 194 -10.28 10.16 1.83
CA ALA A 194 -9.76 8.84 2.18
C ALA A 194 -9.67 7.91 0.95
N TYR A 195 -10.74 7.84 0.16
CA TYR A 195 -10.80 6.95 -1.00
C TYR A 195 -9.83 7.39 -2.10
N VAL A 196 -9.76 8.70 -2.35
CA VAL A 196 -8.90 9.28 -3.38
C VAL A 196 -7.42 9.26 -2.99
N ALA A 197 -7.08 9.36 -1.70
CA ALA A 197 -5.72 9.13 -1.24
C ALA A 197 -5.25 7.70 -1.59
N GLY A 198 -6.13 6.71 -1.39
CA GLY A 198 -5.92 5.34 -1.86
C GLY A 198 -5.71 5.27 -3.38
N ALA A 199 -6.63 5.85 -4.16
CA ALA A 199 -6.57 5.81 -5.62
C ALA A 199 -5.37 6.56 -6.23
N GLY A 200 -4.96 7.69 -5.67
CA GLY A 200 -3.77 8.42 -6.13
C GLY A 200 -2.47 7.70 -5.78
N SER A 201 -2.44 7.00 -4.64
CA SER A 201 -1.22 6.36 -4.13
C SER A 201 -0.77 5.10 -4.86
N ILE A 202 -1.61 4.53 -5.73
CA ILE A 202 -1.20 3.40 -6.58
C ILE A 202 -0.37 3.85 -7.79
N VAL A 203 -0.37 5.14 -8.12
CA VAL A 203 0.21 5.63 -9.38
C VAL A 203 1.73 5.57 -9.38
N THR A 204 2.39 5.78 -8.25
CA THR A 204 3.86 5.75 -8.16
C THR A 204 4.34 4.89 -6.99
N LEU A 205 5.62 4.55 -6.98
CA LEU A 205 6.26 3.83 -5.87
C LEU A 205 6.42 4.68 -4.59
N LEU A 206 6.18 5.99 -4.67
CA LEU A 206 6.29 6.90 -3.52
C LEU A 206 4.97 6.99 -2.73
N GLY A 207 3.83 6.71 -3.39
CA GLY A 207 2.50 6.91 -2.82
C GLY A 207 2.12 5.92 -1.72
N ALA A 208 2.58 4.69 -1.85
CA ALA A 208 2.36 3.67 -0.83
C ALA A 208 3.46 2.62 -0.87
N ALA A 209 3.94 2.27 0.31
CA ALA A 209 5.06 1.36 0.44
C ALA A 209 4.76 -0.08 -0.05
N ARG A 210 3.48 -0.47 -0.13
CA ARG A 210 3.02 -1.73 -0.76
C ARG A 210 3.49 -1.91 -2.21
N GLY A 211 3.64 -0.82 -2.97
CA GLY A 211 4.11 -0.86 -4.36
C GLY A 211 5.50 -1.46 -4.48
N ALA A 212 6.41 -1.02 -3.61
CA ALA A 212 7.78 -1.49 -3.59
C ALA A 212 7.88 -2.96 -3.13
N VAL A 213 7.05 -3.39 -2.18
CA VAL A 213 6.98 -4.80 -1.75
C VAL A 213 6.56 -5.72 -2.88
N ALA A 214 5.47 -5.34 -3.56
CA ALA A 214 4.93 -6.15 -4.62
C ALA A 214 5.93 -6.32 -5.75
N ILE A 215 6.65 -5.24 -6.09
CA ILE A 215 7.76 -5.29 -7.03
C ILE A 215 8.91 -6.15 -6.50
N GLY A 216 9.25 -6.08 -5.21
CA GLY A 216 10.26 -6.96 -4.61
C GLY A 216 9.97 -8.43 -4.90
N PHE A 217 8.80 -8.90 -4.46
CA PHE A 217 8.36 -10.27 -4.74
C PHE A 217 8.30 -10.61 -6.22
N TYR A 218 7.81 -9.68 -7.05
CA TYR A 218 7.76 -9.91 -8.48
C TYR A 218 9.15 -10.08 -9.09
N ASN A 219 10.13 -9.25 -8.72
CA ASN A 219 11.50 -9.39 -9.23
C ASN A 219 12.11 -10.72 -8.82
N ASP A 220 11.82 -11.17 -7.61
CA ASP A 220 12.45 -12.34 -7.02
C ASP A 220 11.82 -13.65 -7.51
N VAL A 221 10.49 -13.70 -7.59
CA VAL A 221 9.75 -14.89 -8.04
C VAL A 221 9.77 -15.01 -9.56
N VAL A 222 9.61 -13.90 -10.29
CA VAL A 222 9.49 -13.90 -11.77
C VAL A 222 10.84 -13.64 -12.45
N GLY A 223 11.83 -13.11 -11.73
CA GLY A 223 13.14 -12.77 -12.30
C GLY A 223 13.12 -11.52 -13.19
N LYS A 224 12.02 -10.75 -13.20
CA LYS A 224 11.84 -9.56 -14.04
C LYS A 224 11.75 -8.30 -13.20
N THR A 225 12.50 -7.26 -13.56
CA THR A 225 12.48 -6.00 -12.83
C THR A 225 11.43 -5.02 -13.37
N VAL A 226 10.43 -4.68 -12.57
CA VAL A 226 9.51 -3.57 -12.91
C VAL A 226 10.16 -2.24 -12.56
N GLY A 227 10.28 -1.37 -13.57
CA GLY A 227 10.82 -0.02 -13.42
C GLY A 227 9.86 0.95 -12.72
N PHE A 228 10.37 2.05 -12.17
CA PHE A 228 9.54 3.11 -11.58
C PHE A 228 8.53 3.69 -12.59
N PHE A 229 9.00 3.98 -13.81
CA PHE A 229 8.16 4.52 -14.89
C PHE A 229 7.24 3.49 -15.49
N GLU A 230 7.67 2.23 -15.55
CA GLU A 230 6.85 1.14 -16.05
C GLU A 230 5.62 0.93 -15.16
N LEU A 231 5.82 0.88 -13.83
CA LEU A 231 4.69 0.85 -12.90
C LEU A 231 3.78 2.06 -13.10
N THR A 232 4.36 3.26 -13.16
CA THR A 232 3.61 4.50 -13.30
C THR A 232 2.80 4.52 -14.60
N LYS A 233 3.38 4.04 -15.71
CA LYS A 233 2.72 3.96 -17.01
C LYS A 233 1.42 3.19 -16.93
N PHE A 234 1.41 2.00 -16.30
CA PHE A 234 0.22 1.15 -16.22
C PHE A 234 -0.75 1.54 -15.10
N MET A 235 -0.26 2.15 -14.01
CA MET A 235 -1.09 2.55 -12.88
C MET A 235 -1.73 3.93 -13.05
N PHE A 236 -1.08 4.84 -13.78
CA PHE A 236 -1.56 6.22 -13.94
C PHE A 236 -2.98 6.29 -14.53
N PRO A 237 -3.32 5.59 -15.63
CA PRO A 237 -4.68 5.61 -16.17
C PRO A 237 -5.70 5.09 -15.17
N ILE A 238 -5.36 4.04 -14.42
CA ILE A 238 -6.28 3.37 -13.48
C ILE A 238 -6.51 4.23 -12.23
N GLY A 239 -5.44 4.78 -11.65
CA GLY A 239 -5.52 5.67 -10.50
C GLY A 239 -6.36 6.90 -10.81
N TRP A 240 -6.06 7.62 -11.90
CA TRP A 240 -6.80 8.82 -12.28
C TRP A 240 -8.23 8.52 -12.73
N LEU A 241 -8.47 7.44 -13.47
CA LEU A 241 -9.82 6.98 -13.79
C LEU A 241 -10.62 6.79 -12.50
N MET A 242 -10.04 6.13 -11.49
CA MET A 242 -10.69 5.92 -10.22
C MET A 242 -10.92 7.23 -9.45
N VAL A 243 -10.00 8.18 -9.47
CA VAL A 243 -10.19 9.52 -8.86
C VAL A 243 -11.42 10.22 -9.44
N PHE A 244 -11.57 10.22 -10.78
CA PHE A 244 -12.72 10.86 -11.42
C PHE A 244 -14.03 10.08 -11.24
N LEU A 245 -13.97 8.75 -11.21
CA LEU A 245 -15.13 7.92 -10.91
C LEU A 245 -15.59 8.11 -9.46
N LEU A 246 -14.66 8.21 -8.51
CA LEU A 246 -14.95 8.54 -7.11
C LEU A 246 -15.54 9.94 -6.98
N TRP A 247 -15.00 10.93 -7.70
CA TRP A 247 -15.61 12.26 -7.76
C TRP A 247 -17.06 12.21 -8.24
N GLY A 248 -17.34 11.49 -9.34
CA GLY A 248 -18.69 11.27 -9.86
C GLY A 248 -19.58 10.54 -8.86
N PHE A 249 -19.06 9.49 -8.22
CA PHE A 249 -19.73 8.74 -7.17
C PHE A 249 -20.18 9.64 -6.02
N PHE A 250 -19.29 10.46 -5.47
CA PHE A 250 -19.63 11.39 -4.39
C PHE A 250 -20.58 12.49 -4.85
N MET A 251 -20.51 12.94 -6.11
CA MET A 251 -21.47 13.90 -6.66
C MET A 251 -22.88 13.31 -6.83
N VAL A 252 -23.01 12.01 -7.12
CA VAL A 252 -24.29 11.32 -7.27
C VAL A 252 -24.89 10.95 -5.90
N PHE A 253 -24.11 10.29 -5.04
CA PHE A 253 -24.60 9.77 -3.76
C PHE A 253 -24.59 10.82 -2.64
N LEU A 254 -23.64 11.76 -2.66
CA LEU A 254 -23.40 12.75 -1.61
C LEU A 254 -23.31 14.17 -2.19
N LYS A 255 -24.31 14.51 -3.04
CA LYS A 255 -24.45 15.84 -3.63
C LYS A 255 -24.47 16.92 -2.54
N PRO A 256 -23.59 17.95 -2.62
CA PRO A 256 -23.56 19.04 -1.65
C PRO A 256 -24.89 19.79 -1.56
N GLU A 257 -25.30 20.15 -0.34
CA GLU A 257 -26.56 20.85 -0.08
C GLU A 257 -26.54 22.31 -0.59
N LYS A 258 -25.42 22.99 -0.36
CA LYS A 258 -25.13 24.34 -0.85
C LYS A 258 -24.31 24.27 -2.15
N THR A 259 -24.58 25.19 -3.07
CA THR A 259 -23.87 25.29 -4.36
C THR A 259 -22.55 26.02 -4.26
N THR A 260 -22.41 26.91 -3.28
CA THR A 260 -21.21 27.73 -3.06
C THR A 260 -20.85 27.84 -1.58
N ILE A 261 -19.57 28.09 -1.30
CA ILE A 261 -19.03 28.47 0.01
C ILE A 261 -18.42 29.87 -0.11
N PRO A 262 -19.20 30.94 0.16
CA PRO A 262 -18.73 32.31 0.03
C PRO A 262 -17.49 32.57 0.92
N GLY A 263 -16.49 33.26 0.37
CA GLY A 263 -15.29 33.65 1.12
C GLY A 263 -14.22 32.55 1.23
N LEU A 264 -14.48 31.33 0.74
CA LEU A 264 -13.47 30.26 0.73
C LEU A 264 -12.22 30.66 -0.04
N ARG A 265 -12.40 31.32 -1.20
CA ARG A 265 -11.26 31.75 -2.03
C ARG A 265 -10.40 32.77 -1.32
N GLN A 266 -11.02 33.69 -0.57
CA GLN A 266 -10.29 34.68 0.22
C GLN A 266 -9.56 34.00 1.38
N LYS A 267 -10.23 33.11 2.11
CA LYS A 267 -9.60 32.35 3.19
C LYS A 267 -8.39 31.54 2.72
N ALA A 268 -8.48 30.92 1.54
CA ALA A 268 -7.36 30.18 0.93
C ALA A 268 -6.18 31.09 0.59
N LYS A 269 -6.44 32.32 0.10
CA LYS A 269 -5.39 33.33 -0.11
C LYS A 269 -4.73 33.76 1.20
N ASP A 270 -5.53 33.96 2.24
CA ASP A 270 -5.00 34.35 3.56
C ASP A 270 -4.13 33.23 4.16
N LEU A 271 -4.54 31.96 4.02
CA LEU A 271 -3.74 30.80 4.44
C LEU A 271 -2.42 30.68 3.65
N ASP A 272 -2.44 30.89 2.33
CA ASP A 272 -1.22 30.88 1.51
C ASP A 272 -0.28 32.03 1.85
N ALA A 273 -0.82 33.23 2.09
CA ALA A 273 -0.05 34.40 2.51
C ALA A 273 0.61 34.19 3.88
N ASN A 274 -0.13 33.60 4.84
CA ASN A 274 0.39 33.27 6.17
C ASN A 274 1.45 32.17 6.14
N ASN A 275 1.51 31.36 5.09
CA ASN A 275 2.53 30.32 4.92
C ASN A 275 3.90 30.89 4.49
N GLY A 276 4.00 32.21 4.27
CA GLY A 276 5.24 32.91 3.94
C GLY A 276 5.79 32.60 2.53
N PRO A 277 6.91 33.22 2.14
CA PRO A 277 7.57 32.96 0.86
C PRO A 277 8.17 31.54 0.81
N ILE A 278 8.43 31.05 -0.41
CA ILE A 278 9.09 29.75 -0.61
C ILE A 278 10.46 29.77 0.10
N THR A 279 10.66 28.81 1.00
CA THR A 279 11.90 28.70 1.78
C THR A 279 13.01 28.01 0.97
N LYS A 280 14.27 28.20 1.39
CA LYS A 280 15.41 27.49 0.78
C LYS A 280 15.26 25.97 0.89
N ASN A 281 14.74 25.47 2.01
CA ASN A 281 14.54 24.04 2.24
C ASN A 281 13.45 23.46 1.33
N GLU A 282 12.38 24.21 1.04
CA GLU A 282 11.37 23.82 0.04
C GLU A 282 12.01 23.63 -1.35
N ILE A 283 12.86 24.56 -1.78
CA ILE A 283 13.53 24.51 -3.09
C ILE A 283 14.51 23.34 -3.15
N LEU A 284 15.37 23.20 -2.13
CA LEU A 284 16.36 22.13 -2.08
C LEU A 284 15.69 20.75 -2.08
N ALA A 285 14.63 20.57 -1.29
CA ALA A 285 13.86 19.33 -1.28
C ALA A 285 13.28 18.99 -2.66
N ALA A 286 12.64 19.97 -3.32
CA ALA A 286 12.08 19.79 -4.65
C ALA A 286 13.16 19.47 -5.70
N VAL A 287 14.31 20.13 -5.64
CA VAL A 287 15.45 19.88 -6.55
C VAL A 287 16.01 18.48 -6.32
N ILE A 288 16.25 18.06 -5.07
CA ILE A 288 16.80 16.73 -4.77
C ILE A 288 15.86 15.64 -5.28
N VAL A 289 14.58 15.72 -4.95
CA VAL A 289 13.59 14.71 -5.37
C VAL A 289 13.37 14.73 -6.87
N GLY A 290 13.27 15.91 -7.49
CA GLY A 290 13.21 16.05 -8.94
C GLY A 290 14.43 15.44 -9.63
N SER A 291 15.63 15.61 -9.06
CA SER A 291 16.87 15.01 -9.58
C SER A 291 16.87 13.49 -9.47
N VAL A 292 16.43 12.93 -8.35
CA VAL A 292 16.30 11.47 -8.13
C VAL A 292 15.35 10.87 -9.15
N ILE A 293 14.16 11.47 -9.29
CA ILE A 293 13.15 11.03 -10.27
C ILE A 293 13.74 11.09 -11.68
N LEU A 294 14.40 12.20 -12.05
CA LEU A 294 15.01 12.38 -13.36
C LEU A 294 16.08 11.32 -13.64
N ILE A 295 17.01 11.07 -12.71
CA ILE A 295 18.07 10.06 -12.86
C ILE A 295 17.46 8.67 -13.05
N MET A 296 16.46 8.32 -12.24
CA MET A 296 15.72 7.06 -12.38
C MET A 296 14.97 6.98 -13.72
N SER A 297 14.50 8.12 -14.26
CA SER A 297 13.84 8.22 -15.56
C SER A 297 14.79 7.93 -16.70
N LEU A 298 15.94 8.62 -16.71
CA LEU A 298 16.90 8.58 -17.80
C LEU A 298 17.48 7.17 -17.98
N GLY A 299 17.73 6.45 -16.87
CA GLY A 299 18.16 5.06 -16.93
C GLY A 299 17.14 4.07 -17.51
N SER A 300 15.86 4.46 -17.59
CA SER A 300 14.79 3.65 -18.20
C SER A 300 14.40 4.08 -19.62
N LEU A 301 14.73 5.31 -20.02
CA LEU A 301 14.29 5.91 -21.29
C LEU A 301 15.41 6.03 -22.34
N ILE A 302 16.67 6.12 -21.91
CA ILE A 302 17.80 6.32 -22.81
C ILE A 302 18.66 5.06 -22.86
N ASP A 303 18.66 4.40 -24.01
CA ASP A 303 19.59 3.30 -24.29
C ASP A 303 21.04 3.82 -24.26
N GLY A 304 21.86 3.24 -23.36
CA GLY A 304 23.26 3.63 -23.17
C GLY A 304 23.53 4.51 -21.93
N PHE A 305 22.51 4.96 -21.22
CA PHE A 305 22.72 5.62 -19.92
C PHE A 305 23.17 4.59 -18.86
N PRO A 306 24.11 4.92 -17.94
CA PRO A 306 24.51 4.01 -16.88
C PRO A 306 23.31 3.56 -16.06
N LYS A 307 23.04 2.25 -16.03
CA LYS A 307 21.98 1.65 -15.21
C LYS A 307 22.38 1.69 -13.74
N LEU A 308 22.24 2.87 -13.13
CA LEU A 308 22.45 3.04 -11.69
C LEU A 308 21.43 2.22 -10.91
N HIS A 309 21.88 1.63 -9.79
CA HIS A 309 20.99 0.86 -8.94
C HIS A 309 19.96 1.78 -8.28
N LYS A 310 18.66 1.56 -8.54
CA LYS A 310 17.55 2.43 -8.07
C LYS A 310 17.60 2.71 -6.56
N THR A 311 17.92 1.69 -5.76
CA THR A 311 18.08 1.81 -4.31
C THR A 311 19.24 2.73 -3.92
N ALA A 312 20.36 2.68 -4.63
CA ALA A 312 21.49 3.55 -4.32
C ALA A 312 21.14 5.02 -4.62
N VAL A 313 20.46 5.26 -5.76
CA VAL A 313 20.03 6.62 -6.16
C VAL A 313 19.07 7.23 -5.12
N ILE A 314 18.08 6.46 -4.64
CA ILE A 314 17.14 6.98 -3.64
C ILE A 314 17.81 7.19 -2.27
N LEU A 315 18.75 6.33 -1.87
CA LEU A 315 19.51 6.51 -0.61
C LEU A 315 20.42 7.74 -0.65
N CYS A 316 20.97 8.11 -1.81
CA CYS A 316 21.69 9.38 -1.95
C CYS A 316 20.81 10.58 -1.58
N SER A 317 19.50 10.53 -1.84
CA SER A 317 18.58 11.60 -1.43
C SER A 317 18.49 11.72 0.08
N THR A 318 18.37 10.59 0.79
CA THR A 318 18.40 10.54 2.26
C THR A 318 19.69 11.16 2.79
N ILE A 319 20.85 10.73 2.28
CA ILE A 319 22.15 11.29 2.70
C ILE A 319 22.19 12.80 2.49
N LEU A 320 21.75 13.28 1.32
CA LEU A 320 21.72 14.71 1.01
C LEU A 320 20.79 15.50 1.93
N PHE A 321 19.64 14.96 2.34
CA PHE A 321 18.73 15.65 3.26
C PHE A 321 19.37 15.89 4.63
N PHE A 322 20.13 14.92 5.15
CA PHE A 322 20.88 15.09 6.41
C PHE A 322 22.10 16.00 6.24
N VAL A 323 22.88 15.82 5.17
CA VAL A 323 24.07 16.67 4.90
C VAL A 323 23.70 18.14 4.72
N LEU A 324 22.53 18.43 4.13
CA LEU A 324 22.04 19.79 3.92
C LEU A 324 21.22 20.33 5.11
N ASN A 325 21.15 19.60 6.23
CA ASN A 325 20.36 19.96 7.42
C ASN A 325 18.88 20.25 7.12
N ILE A 326 18.29 19.50 6.17
CA ILE A 326 16.84 19.46 5.97
C ILE A 326 16.21 18.49 6.98
N LEU A 327 16.93 17.40 7.26
CA LEU A 327 16.59 16.45 8.32
C LEU A 327 17.66 16.44 9.42
N ASP A 328 17.24 16.11 10.63
CA ASP A 328 18.05 15.96 11.84
C ASP A 328 17.86 14.56 12.47
N ILE A 329 18.57 14.28 13.57
CA ILE A 329 18.54 12.97 14.22
C ILE A 329 17.15 12.60 14.76
N ASP A 330 16.39 13.61 15.22
CA ASP A 330 15.04 13.39 15.74
C ASP A 330 14.12 12.90 14.61
N ASP A 331 14.27 13.46 13.39
CA ASP A 331 13.55 12.96 12.22
C ASP A 331 13.91 11.50 11.88
N LEU A 332 15.17 11.09 12.08
CA LEU A 332 15.60 9.71 11.85
C LEU A 332 14.89 8.73 12.80
N GLU A 333 14.64 9.17 14.03
CA GLU A 333 13.90 8.40 15.04
C GLU A 333 12.39 8.37 14.76
N GLU A 334 11.85 9.42 14.14
CA GLU A 334 10.45 9.49 13.70
C GLU A 334 10.13 8.62 12.47
N ILE A 335 11.16 8.07 11.79
CA ILE A 335 10.93 7.15 10.67
C ILE A 335 10.13 5.94 11.17
N PRO A 336 9.08 5.52 10.44
CA PRO A 336 8.25 4.38 10.84
C PRO A 336 9.00 3.04 10.63
N TRP A 337 9.94 2.71 11.53
CA TRP A 337 10.75 1.49 11.50
C TRP A 337 9.91 0.21 11.51
N ASN A 338 8.74 0.25 12.14
CA ASN A 338 7.77 -0.84 12.13
C ASN A 338 7.37 -1.24 10.70
N ILE A 339 7.21 -0.25 9.81
CA ILE A 339 6.87 -0.45 8.40
C ILE A 339 8.09 -1.01 7.63
N ILE A 340 9.30 -0.54 7.92
CA ILE A 340 10.53 -1.04 7.29
C ILE A 340 10.78 -2.51 7.66
N LEU A 341 10.64 -2.86 8.94
CA LEU A 341 10.75 -4.22 9.43
C LEU A 341 9.67 -5.13 8.83
N LEU A 342 8.45 -4.64 8.64
CA LEU A 342 7.42 -5.38 7.92
C LEU A 342 7.93 -5.84 6.56
N PHE A 343 8.50 -4.93 5.76
CA PHE A 343 9.02 -5.28 4.44
C PHE A 343 10.13 -6.30 4.50
N ALA A 344 11.06 -6.11 5.43
CA ALA A 344 12.14 -7.06 5.66
C ALA A 344 11.62 -8.48 5.96
N GLY A 345 10.64 -8.61 6.87
CA GLY A 345 10.04 -9.91 7.20
C GLY A 345 9.19 -10.48 6.07
N ALA A 346 8.48 -9.63 5.32
CA ALA A 346 7.70 -10.02 4.14
C ALA A 346 8.62 -10.61 3.06
N MET A 347 9.72 -9.93 2.72
CA MET A 347 10.74 -10.45 1.80
C MET A 347 11.31 -11.77 2.33
N SER A 348 11.65 -11.82 3.62
CA SER A 348 12.21 -13.01 4.24
C SER A 348 11.27 -14.22 4.17
N ILE A 349 9.97 -14.07 4.47
CA ILE A 349 9.03 -15.20 4.35
C ILE A 349 8.77 -15.58 2.89
N GLY A 350 8.73 -14.61 1.97
CA GLY A 350 8.59 -14.90 0.54
C GLY A 350 9.74 -15.75 0.00
N PHE A 351 10.99 -15.33 0.26
CA PHE A 351 12.17 -16.13 -0.08
C PHE A 351 12.19 -17.46 0.63
N CYS A 352 11.75 -17.51 1.90
CA CYS A 352 11.67 -18.76 2.64
C CYS A 352 10.72 -19.76 1.99
N LEU A 353 9.56 -19.32 1.50
CA LEU A 353 8.61 -20.18 0.81
C LEU A 353 9.14 -20.64 -0.55
N TRP A 354 9.85 -19.76 -1.27
CA TRP A 354 10.44 -20.05 -2.57
C TRP A 354 11.62 -21.03 -2.46
N ASP A 355 12.65 -20.68 -1.70
CA ASP A 355 13.91 -21.44 -1.59
C ASP A 355 13.70 -22.86 -1.05
N THR A 356 12.63 -23.08 -0.28
CA THR A 356 12.32 -24.38 0.33
C THR A 356 11.42 -25.26 -0.53
N GLY A 357 10.80 -24.74 -1.59
CA GLY A 357 9.79 -25.44 -2.40
C GLY A 357 8.37 -25.44 -1.81
N ALA A 358 8.15 -24.77 -0.68
CA ALA A 358 6.83 -24.67 -0.05
C ALA A 358 5.81 -23.93 -0.93
N ALA A 359 6.27 -22.92 -1.66
CA ALA A 359 5.44 -22.14 -2.57
C ALA A 359 4.88 -22.99 -3.72
N GLU A 360 5.72 -23.84 -4.31
CA GLU A 360 5.35 -24.76 -5.40
C GLU A 360 4.36 -25.81 -4.91
N TRP A 361 4.60 -26.37 -3.73
CA TRP A 361 3.68 -27.32 -3.08
C TRP A 361 2.30 -26.70 -2.82
N LEU A 362 2.25 -25.46 -2.30
CA LEU A 362 0.99 -24.73 -2.12
C LEU A 362 0.29 -24.48 -3.45
N ALA A 363 1.05 -24.05 -4.45
CA ALA A 363 0.52 -23.74 -5.76
C ALA A 363 -0.20 -24.94 -6.34
N VAL A 364 0.46 -26.09 -6.41
CA VAL A 364 -0.08 -27.32 -6.99
C VAL A 364 -1.33 -27.81 -6.25
N ASN A 365 -1.34 -27.75 -4.91
CA ASN A 365 -2.55 -28.10 -4.15
C ASN A 365 -3.74 -27.18 -4.43
N TRP A 366 -3.49 -25.90 -4.72
CA TRP A 366 -4.54 -24.94 -5.06
C TRP A 366 -4.94 -24.97 -6.53
N LEU A 367 -4.06 -25.44 -7.43
CA LEU A 367 -4.37 -25.57 -8.86
C LEU A 367 -5.64 -26.37 -9.10
N VAL A 368 -5.91 -27.40 -8.30
CA VAL A 368 -7.12 -28.22 -8.43
C VAL A 368 -8.41 -27.39 -8.33
N MET A 369 -8.42 -26.30 -7.54
CA MET A 369 -9.57 -25.39 -7.45
C MET A 369 -9.71 -24.49 -8.68
N PHE A 370 -8.62 -24.25 -9.42
CA PHE A 370 -8.53 -23.30 -10.52
C PHE A 370 -8.24 -23.94 -11.89
N GLU A 371 -8.14 -25.26 -11.98
CA GLU A 371 -7.75 -25.99 -13.20
C GLU A 371 -8.65 -25.68 -14.41
N LYS A 372 -9.93 -25.36 -14.14
CA LYS A 372 -10.91 -24.96 -15.17
C LYS A 372 -11.14 -23.45 -15.25
N ALA A 373 -10.48 -22.66 -14.42
CA ALA A 373 -10.65 -21.22 -14.39
C ALA A 373 -9.88 -20.58 -15.55
N SER A 374 -10.45 -19.56 -16.19
CA SER A 374 -9.68 -18.76 -17.14
C SER A 374 -8.64 -17.93 -16.39
N PRO A 375 -7.50 -17.57 -17.04
CA PRO A 375 -6.49 -16.74 -16.41
C PRO A 375 -7.05 -15.38 -15.92
N PHE A 376 -8.03 -14.85 -16.63
CA PHE A 376 -8.78 -13.66 -16.23
C PHE A 376 -9.51 -13.85 -14.90
N VAL A 377 -10.23 -14.96 -14.74
CA VAL A 377 -10.95 -15.28 -13.49
C VAL A 377 -9.97 -15.46 -12.34
N PHE A 378 -8.80 -16.07 -12.59
CA PHE A 378 -7.77 -16.20 -11.56
C PHE A 378 -7.25 -14.82 -11.09
N ILE A 379 -6.84 -13.95 -12.02
CA ILE A 379 -6.39 -12.57 -11.70
C ILE A 379 -7.45 -11.81 -10.90
N MET A 380 -8.71 -11.87 -11.35
CA MET A 380 -9.82 -11.19 -10.68
C MET A 380 -10.13 -11.77 -9.30
N SER A 381 -9.95 -13.08 -9.11
CA SER A 381 -10.15 -13.75 -7.82
C SER A 381 -9.08 -13.34 -6.81
N ILE A 382 -7.82 -13.26 -7.24
CA ILE A 382 -6.72 -12.75 -6.40
C ILE A 382 -6.94 -11.28 -6.07
N ALA A 383 -7.31 -10.46 -7.05
CA ALA A 383 -7.62 -9.04 -6.82
C ALA A 383 -8.78 -8.86 -5.82
N PHE A 384 -9.83 -9.66 -5.95
CA PHE A 384 -10.95 -9.67 -5.00
C PHE A 384 -10.50 -10.10 -3.60
N PHE A 385 -9.71 -11.17 -3.49
CA PHE A 385 -9.18 -11.64 -2.22
C PHE A 385 -8.35 -10.56 -1.52
N VAL A 386 -7.44 -9.91 -2.26
CA VAL A 386 -6.62 -8.80 -1.76
C VAL A 386 -7.48 -7.61 -1.34
N MET A 387 -8.51 -7.26 -2.13
CA MET A 387 -9.47 -6.21 -1.79
C MET A 387 -10.15 -6.48 -0.45
N ILE A 388 -10.60 -7.72 -0.22
CA ILE A 388 -11.23 -8.10 1.05
C ILE A 388 -10.21 -8.03 2.18
N MET A 389 -9.03 -8.62 2.01
CA MET A 389 -7.99 -8.64 3.04
C MET A 389 -7.56 -7.25 3.48
N THR A 390 -7.33 -6.35 2.53
CA THR A 390 -6.85 -4.99 2.81
C THR A 390 -7.80 -4.15 3.66
N ASN A 391 -9.06 -4.57 3.84
CA ASN A 391 -10.01 -3.91 4.73
C ASN A 391 -9.86 -4.34 6.20
N PHE A 392 -9.37 -5.55 6.44
CA PHE A 392 -9.21 -6.11 7.79
C PHE A 392 -7.79 -5.92 8.32
N ILE A 393 -6.81 -5.86 7.41
CA ILE A 393 -5.39 -5.91 7.72
C ILE A 393 -4.69 -4.84 6.91
N MET A 394 -3.50 -4.42 7.34
CA MET A 394 -2.77 -3.40 6.61
C MET A 394 -2.48 -3.80 5.15
N ASN A 395 -2.57 -2.82 4.25
CA ASN A 395 -2.40 -3.00 2.79
C ASN A 395 -1.10 -3.74 2.40
N VAL A 396 -0.02 -3.48 3.13
CA VAL A 396 1.28 -4.13 2.89
C VAL A 396 1.22 -5.61 3.24
N ALA A 397 0.65 -5.97 4.40
CA ALA A 397 0.54 -7.35 4.85
C ALA A 397 -0.35 -8.15 3.90
N ALA A 398 -1.43 -7.56 3.39
CA ALA A 398 -2.28 -8.19 2.37
C ALA A 398 -1.48 -8.59 1.12
N ILE A 399 -0.60 -7.71 0.63
CA ILE A 399 0.31 -8.03 -0.48
C ILE A 399 1.34 -9.10 -0.08
N ALA A 400 1.94 -8.98 1.11
CA ALA A 400 2.94 -9.92 1.60
C ALA A 400 2.43 -11.35 1.76
N ILE A 401 1.16 -11.50 2.13
CA ILE A 401 0.51 -12.81 2.28
C ILE A 401 0.07 -13.36 0.91
N SER A 402 -0.54 -12.51 0.08
CA SER A 402 -1.28 -12.99 -1.10
C SER A 402 -0.40 -13.13 -2.36
N LEU A 403 0.51 -12.17 -2.58
CA LEU A 403 1.18 -12.03 -3.86
C LEU A 403 2.21 -13.13 -4.15
N PRO A 404 3.11 -13.52 -3.21
CA PRO A 404 4.09 -14.56 -3.50
C PRO A 404 3.44 -15.87 -3.96
N VAL A 405 2.38 -16.28 -3.26
CA VAL A 405 1.62 -17.50 -3.59
C VAL A 405 0.95 -17.37 -4.96
N ALA A 406 0.31 -16.23 -5.25
CA ALA A 406 -0.36 -16.01 -6.53
C ALA A 406 0.63 -16.00 -7.72
N LEU A 407 1.83 -15.42 -7.54
CA LEU A 407 2.87 -15.39 -8.57
C LEU A 407 3.42 -16.78 -8.89
N VAL A 408 3.54 -17.67 -7.89
CA VAL A 408 4.00 -19.05 -8.09
C VAL A 408 2.93 -19.88 -8.82
N ILE A 409 1.64 -19.63 -8.57
CA ILE A 409 0.54 -20.32 -9.24
C ILE A 409 0.38 -19.87 -10.71
N ALA A 410 0.72 -18.60 -11.01
CA ALA A 410 0.43 -17.96 -12.29
C ALA A 410 0.84 -18.77 -13.55
N PRO A 411 2.05 -19.38 -13.63
CA PRO A 411 2.50 -20.08 -14.83
C PRO A 411 1.67 -21.33 -15.16
N TYR A 412 1.18 -22.03 -14.14
CA TYR A 412 0.36 -23.24 -14.30
C TYR A 412 -1.04 -22.92 -14.84
N LEU A 413 -1.57 -21.73 -14.56
CA LEU A 413 -2.90 -21.29 -15.02
C LEU A 413 -2.84 -20.44 -16.31
N GLY A 414 -1.65 -20.28 -16.92
CA GLY A 414 -1.48 -19.41 -18.08
C GLY A 414 -1.76 -17.93 -17.80
N ALA A 415 -1.71 -17.51 -16.53
CA ALA A 415 -1.92 -16.13 -16.12
C ALA A 415 -0.60 -15.38 -16.14
N ALA A 416 -0.57 -14.22 -16.81
CA ALA A 416 0.63 -13.40 -16.80
C ALA A 416 0.88 -12.86 -15.38
N PRO A 417 2.09 -13.04 -14.81
CA PRO A 417 2.43 -12.53 -13.48
C PRO A 417 2.24 -11.01 -13.34
N GLU A 418 2.42 -10.27 -14.44
CA GLU A 418 2.18 -8.84 -14.53
C GLU A 418 0.71 -8.50 -14.19
N GLY A 419 -0.26 -9.19 -14.79
CA GLY A 419 -1.68 -8.95 -14.52
C GLY A 419 -2.03 -9.13 -13.04
N ILE A 420 -1.47 -10.16 -12.38
CA ILE A 420 -1.66 -10.43 -10.95
C ILE A 420 -1.03 -9.33 -10.09
N LEU A 421 0.22 -8.95 -10.38
CA LEU A 421 0.93 -7.90 -9.67
C LEU A 421 0.13 -6.59 -9.68
N PHE A 422 -0.25 -6.14 -10.88
CA PHE A 422 -0.90 -4.85 -11.03
C PHE A 422 -2.33 -4.87 -10.46
N ALA A 423 -3.11 -5.93 -10.67
CA ALA A 423 -4.47 -6.04 -10.11
C ALA A 423 -4.47 -6.10 -8.57
N SER A 424 -3.51 -6.81 -7.98
CA SER A 424 -3.33 -6.89 -6.52
C SER A 424 -2.95 -5.53 -5.95
N LEU A 425 -2.05 -4.78 -6.61
CA LEU A 425 -1.65 -3.45 -6.16
C LEU A 425 -2.79 -2.42 -6.21
N VAL A 426 -3.63 -2.48 -7.25
CA VAL A 426 -4.81 -1.61 -7.38
C VAL A 426 -5.79 -1.87 -6.25
N THR A 427 -6.08 -3.13 -5.94
CA THR A 427 -7.08 -3.52 -4.93
C THR A 427 -6.59 -3.36 -3.49
N ALA A 428 -5.33 -3.70 -3.19
CA ALA A 428 -4.65 -3.31 -1.94
C ALA A 428 -4.53 -1.78 -1.78
N GLY A 429 -4.79 -1.06 -2.87
CA GLY A 429 -4.84 0.38 -3.00
C GLY A 429 -5.87 1.07 -2.12
N MET A 430 -7.01 0.39 -2.01
CA MET A 430 -8.30 1.05 -1.97
C MET A 430 -9.27 0.32 -1.01
N PRO A 431 -8.94 0.21 0.29
CA PRO A 431 -9.82 -0.40 1.28
C PRO A 431 -10.98 0.52 1.64
N PHE A 432 -12.07 0.43 0.90
CA PHE A 432 -13.21 1.34 1.06
C PHE A 432 -14.26 0.89 2.09
N LEU A 433 -14.18 -0.32 2.64
CA LEU A 433 -15.24 -0.86 3.49
C LEU A 433 -15.06 -0.48 4.97
N LEU A 434 -13.83 -0.54 5.48
CA LEU A 434 -13.57 -0.42 6.91
C LEU A 434 -12.57 0.69 7.24
N LEU A 435 -12.78 1.35 8.38
CA LEU A 435 -11.88 2.41 8.86
C LEU A 435 -10.49 1.90 9.21
N VAL A 436 -10.41 0.64 9.64
CA VAL A 436 -9.16 -0.03 10.01
C VAL A 436 -8.29 -0.30 8.77
N GLY A 437 -8.90 -0.44 7.59
CA GLY A 437 -8.18 -0.84 6.37
C GLY A 437 -7.05 0.11 5.97
N ALA A 438 -7.19 1.42 6.23
CA ALA A 438 -6.10 2.36 6.01
C ALA A 438 -6.19 3.59 6.92
N ALA A 439 -5.03 4.15 7.28
CA ALA A 439 -4.95 5.34 8.12
C ALA A 439 -5.72 6.57 7.56
N PRO A 440 -5.78 6.85 6.24
CA PRO A 440 -6.66 7.89 5.72
C PRO A 440 -8.13 7.73 6.09
N ASN A 441 -8.62 6.49 6.21
CA ASN A 441 -10.01 6.23 6.58
C ASN A 441 -10.25 6.62 8.04
N ALA A 442 -9.33 6.26 8.93
CA ALA A 442 -9.37 6.65 10.34
C ALA A 442 -9.25 8.18 10.51
N ILE A 443 -8.31 8.83 9.81
CA ILE A 443 -8.15 10.29 9.81
C ILE A 443 -9.44 10.98 9.32
N ALA A 444 -10.06 10.46 8.27
CA ALA A 444 -11.32 11.00 7.78
C ALA A 444 -12.46 10.88 8.81
N TYR A 445 -12.48 9.81 9.60
CA TYR A 445 -13.49 9.58 10.63
C TYR A 445 -13.41 10.58 11.78
N ASP A 446 -12.22 11.11 12.08
CA ASP A 446 -12.03 12.17 13.09
C ASP A 446 -12.82 13.44 12.78
N SER A 447 -13.28 13.63 11.53
CA SER A 447 -14.15 14.76 11.16
C SER A 447 -15.52 14.70 11.81
N LYS A 448 -15.93 13.53 12.31
CA LYS A 448 -17.26 13.22 12.86
C LYS A 448 -18.42 13.47 11.89
N GLN A 449 -18.14 13.67 10.60
CA GLN A 449 -19.14 13.93 9.56
C GLN A 449 -19.92 12.68 9.14
N PHE A 450 -19.43 11.49 9.47
CA PHE A 450 -20.06 10.22 9.13
C PHE A 450 -19.88 9.18 10.23
N THR A 451 -20.71 8.14 10.18
CA THR A 451 -20.60 6.96 11.03
C THR A 451 -19.82 5.83 10.35
N THR A 452 -19.28 4.90 11.13
CA THR A 452 -18.63 3.68 10.63
C THR A 452 -19.55 2.87 9.71
N GLY A 453 -20.84 2.77 10.06
CA GLY A 453 -21.84 2.09 9.26
C GLY A 453 -22.07 2.76 7.90
N GLU A 454 -22.12 4.10 7.87
CA GLU A 454 -22.23 4.83 6.60
C GLU A 454 -21.00 4.65 5.72
N PHE A 455 -19.80 4.70 6.31
CA PHE A 455 -18.55 4.45 5.59
C PHE A 455 -18.59 3.07 4.91
N PHE A 456 -18.97 2.03 5.65
CA PHE A 456 -19.14 0.67 5.11
C PHE A 456 -20.17 0.61 3.98
N MET A 457 -21.35 1.24 4.18
CA MET A 457 -22.43 1.22 3.20
C MET A 457 -22.07 1.94 1.89
N TYR A 458 -21.31 3.05 1.95
CA TYR A 458 -20.78 3.71 0.75
C TYR A 458 -19.55 2.97 0.18
N GLY A 459 -18.83 2.22 1.02
CA GLY A 459 -17.71 1.39 0.64
C GLY A 459 -18.08 0.22 -0.27
N ILE A 460 -19.24 -0.41 -0.07
CA ILE A 460 -19.71 -1.53 -0.89
C ILE A 460 -19.80 -1.16 -2.38
N PRO A 461 -20.60 -0.13 -2.78
CA PRO A 461 -20.68 0.23 -4.19
C PRO A 461 -19.36 0.78 -4.74
N ALA A 462 -18.54 1.46 -3.91
CA ALA A 462 -17.21 1.90 -4.33
C ALA A 462 -16.24 0.73 -4.58
N SER A 463 -16.33 -0.33 -3.77
CA SER A 463 -15.53 -1.57 -3.94
C SER A 463 -15.99 -2.36 -5.16
N ALA A 464 -17.30 -2.42 -5.41
CA ALA A 464 -17.83 -3.01 -6.64
C ALA A 464 -17.35 -2.23 -7.88
N MET A 465 -17.39 -0.90 -7.82
CA MET A 465 -16.84 -0.03 -8.86
C MET A 465 -15.35 -0.27 -9.09
N LEU A 466 -14.56 -0.41 -8.02
CA LEU A 466 -13.15 -0.78 -8.09
C LEU A 466 -12.94 -2.10 -8.82
N MET A 467 -13.70 -3.14 -8.49
CA MET A 467 -13.60 -4.45 -9.15
C MET A 467 -13.95 -4.37 -10.64
N VAL A 468 -14.94 -3.55 -11.02
CA VAL A 468 -15.25 -3.29 -12.43
C VAL A 468 -14.10 -2.57 -13.13
N VAL A 469 -13.49 -1.58 -12.48
CA VAL A 469 -12.32 -0.87 -13.03
C VAL A 469 -11.14 -1.83 -13.21
N VAL A 470 -10.87 -2.72 -12.25
CA VAL A 470 -9.81 -3.73 -12.38
C VAL A 470 -10.14 -4.72 -13.50
N ALA A 471 -11.38 -5.17 -13.63
CA ALA A 471 -11.80 -6.04 -14.73
C ALA A 471 -11.57 -5.39 -16.10
N ILE A 472 -11.91 -4.10 -16.24
CA ILE A 472 -11.65 -3.32 -17.46
C ILE A 472 -10.14 -3.11 -17.66
N ALA A 473 -9.38 -2.90 -16.59
CA ALA A 473 -7.94 -2.75 -16.65
C ALA A 473 -7.27 -4.00 -17.21
N VAL A 474 -7.59 -5.16 -16.63
CA VAL A 474 -7.07 -6.47 -17.03
C VAL A 474 -7.57 -6.87 -18.43
N GLY A 475 -8.85 -6.66 -18.72
CA GLY A 475 -9.45 -7.13 -19.97
C GLY A 475 -9.18 -6.24 -21.18
N VAL A 476 -8.95 -4.94 -20.97
CA VAL A 476 -8.93 -3.94 -22.05
C VAL A 476 -7.75 -2.99 -21.95
N ILE A 477 -7.61 -2.22 -20.85
CA ILE A 477 -6.66 -1.10 -20.79
C ILE A 477 -5.21 -1.60 -20.86
N TRP A 478 -4.83 -2.57 -20.02
CA TRP A 478 -3.47 -3.09 -19.98
C TRP A 478 -3.07 -3.85 -21.24
N PRO A 479 -3.92 -4.72 -21.83
CA PRO A 479 -3.68 -5.28 -23.16
C PRO A 479 -3.45 -4.23 -24.24
N LEU A 480 -4.27 -3.17 -24.29
CA LEU A 480 -4.10 -2.06 -25.26
C LEU A 480 -2.79 -1.29 -25.05
N MET A 481 -2.27 -1.26 -23.82
CA MET A 481 -0.98 -0.66 -23.48
C MET A 481 0.22 -1.60 -23.70
N GLY A 482 -0.03 -2.82 -24.15
CA GLY A 482 0.99 -3.84 -24.45
C GLY A 482 1.42 -4.69 -23.26
N MET A 483 0.67 -4.70 -22.14
CA MET A 483 0.95 -5.60 -21.03
C MET A 483 0.47 -7.03 -21.38
N PRO A 484 1.31 -8.07 -21.20
CA PRO A 484 0.84 -9.43 -21.29
C PRO A 484 -0.11 -9.72 -20.12
N ILE A 485 -1.29 -10.25 -20.42
CA ILE A 485 -2.27 -10.71 -19.43
C ILE A 485 -2.39 -12.23 -19.43
N TYR A 486 -2.04 -12.86 -20.56
CA TYR A 486 -2.08 -14.29 -20.78
C TYR A 486 -0.69 -14.77 -21.20
N VAL A 487 -0.24 -15.88 -20.63
CA VAL A 487 0.99 -16.58 -21.02
C VAL A 487 0.65 -18.01 -21.41
N THR A 488 1.46 -18.61 -22.27
CA THR A 488 1.34 -20.05 -22.56
C THR A 488 1.54 -20.82 -21.25
N PRO A 489 0.62 -21.69 -20.84
CA PRO A 489 0.77 -22.47 -19.62
C PRO A 489 2.11 -23.23 -19.63
N ALA A 490 2.82 -23.25 -18.50
CA ALA A 490 3.96 -24.13 -18.34
C ALA A 490 3.44 -25.58 -18.41
N GLY A 491 3.91 -26.33 -19.41
CA GLY A 491 3.52 -27.70 -19.67
C GLY A 491 4.16 -28.70 -18.73
#